data_AF-A0A960SCT3-F1
#
_entry.id   AF-A0A960SCT3-F1
#
_cell.length_a   1.000
_cell.length_b   1.000
_cell.length_c   1.000
_cell.angle_alpha   90.00
_cell.angle_beta   90.00
_cell.angle_gamma   90.00
#
_symmetry.space_group_name_H-M   'P 1'
#
loop_
_entity.id
_entity.type
_entity.pdbx_description
1 polymer ?
#
loop_
_entity_poly.entity_id
_entity_poly.type
_entity_poly.pdbx_seq_one_letter_code
_entity_poly.pdbx_strand_id
1 'polypeptide(L)'
;MKKLLVIAATLAAISSLKAQEDVDFSVSLGYESSYVFRGFKLADESMTASVEAAFGDAYLGMWTNQPIVKGFDNEFDFYGGMAFDLAEGLSAAFGGTLYYYPESGSGSDTFELFADFAFDTELSPGVAFYYDLDLEALTIEGYIGHSFEMDEKSSFDVAAFYGWVDGDGFDYSYYGASADIVYSLGDTASASIGVRYSNGSDGPDDETWFGGSISTGW
;
A
#
# COMPACT_ATOMS: atom_id res chain seq x y z
N MET A 1 -7.62 10.75 -20.70
CA MET A 1 -7.84 12.21 -20.60
C MET A 1 -8.90 12.59 -19.56
N LYS A 2 -10.14 12.09 -19.61
CA LYS A 2 -11.15 12.42 -18.58
C LYS A 2 -10.76 11.98 -17.16
N LYS A 3 -10.21 10.77 -16.98
CA LYS A 3 -9.71 10.27 -15.68
C LYS A 3 -8.57 11.14 -15.10
N LEU A 4 -7.58 11.50 -15.92
CA LEU A 4 -6.45 12.36 -15.53
C LEU A 4 -6.87 13.78 -15.12
N LEU A 5 -7.88 14.36 -15.78
CA LEU A 5 -8.43 15.67 -15.44
C LEU A 5 -9.17 15.67 -14.10
N VAL A 6 -9.83 14.56 -13.74
CA VAL A 6 -10.49 14.40 -12.44
C VAL A 6 -9.45 14.31 -11.32
N ILE A 7 -8.40 13.51 -11.49
CA ILE A 7 -7.32 13.36 -10.50
C ILE A 7 -6.62 14.70 -10.22
N ALA A 8 -6.27 15.45 -11.28
CA ALA A 8 -5.63 16.77 -11.14
C ALA A 8 -6.55 17.82 -10.47
N ALA A 9 -7.86 17.78 -10.74
CA ALA A 9 -8.83 18.68 -10.11
C ALA A 9 -9.03 18.35 -8.63
N THR A 10 -9.00 17.07 -8.27
CA THR A 10 -9.11 16.60 -6.88
C THR A 10 -7.89 17.03 -6.05
N LEU A 11 -6.67 16.90 -6.58
CA LEU A 11 -5.44 17.40 -5.92
C LEU A 11 -5.51 18.89 -5.59
N ALA A 12 -5.96 19.72 -6.54
CA ALA A 12 -6.07 21.16 -6.34
C ALA A 12 -7.13 21.51 -5.28
N ALA A 13 -8.23 20.77 -5.20
CA ALA A 13 -9.26 20.98 -4.19
C ALA A 13 -8.79 20.59 -2.78
N ILE A 14 -8.03 19.49 -2.64
CA ILE A 14 -7.59 18.97 -1.34
C ILE A 14 -6.47 19.85 -0.76
N SER A 15 -5.62 20.46 -1.59
CA SER A 15 -4.60 21.44 -1.14
C SER A 15 -5.15 22.70 -0.45
N SER A 16 -6.49 22.90 -0.51
CA SER A 16 -7.19 24.01 0.17
C SER A 16 -7.80 23.63 1.52
N LEU A 17 -7.76 22.35 1.90
CA LEU A 17 -8.17 21.91 3.23
C LEU A 17 -7.07 22.29 4.23
N LYS A 18 -7.36 23.24 5.12
CA LYS A 18 -6.50 23.48 6.27
C LYS A 18 -6.68 22.34 7.26
N ALA A 19 -5.58 21.69 7.65
CA ALA A 19 -5.57 20.79 8.79
C ALA A 19 -6.17 21.51 10.01
N GLN A 20 -7.12 20.86 10.67
CA GLN A 20 -7.42 21.17 12.06
C GLN A 20 -6.21 20.67 12.87
N GLU A 21 -5.74 21.42 13.87
CA GLU A 21 -4.42 21.22 14.54
C GLU A 21 -4.11 19.80 15.08
N ASP A 22 -5.08 18.88 15.07
CA ASP A 22 -4.97 17.52 15.60
C ASP A 22 -5.17 16.43 14.52
N VAL A 23 -5.14 16.79 13.23
CA VAL A 23 -5.35 15.84 12.12
C VAL A 23 -4.27 15.98 11.06
N ASP A 24 -3.47 14.92 10.88
CA ASP A 24 -2.49 14.83 9.82
C ASP A 24 -3.12 14.20 8.58
N PHE A 25 -3.02 14.87 7.43
CA PHE A 25 -3.49 14.34 6.16
C PHE A 25 -2.31 13.89 5.29
N SER A 26 -2.49 12.78 4.57
CA SER A 26 -1.56 12.37 3.52
C SER A 26 -2.29 12.07 2.22
N VAL A 27 -1.67 12.41 1.09
CA VAL A 27 -2.18 12.14 -0.26
C VAL A 27 -1.05 11.61 -1.11
N SER A 28 -1.31 10.55 -1.86
CA SER A 28 -0.35 9.98 -2.81
C SER A 28 -0.98 9.71 -4.15
N LEU A 29 -0.18 9.85 -5.21
CA LEU A 29 -0.50 9.37 -6.55
C LEU A 29 0.64 8.52 -7.07
N GLY A 30 0.33 7.37 -7.64
CA GLY A 30 1.31 6.44 -8.17
C GLY A 30 1.00 6.01 -9.60
N TYR A 31 2.05 5.54 -10.25
CA TYR A 31 1.97 4.77 -11.48
C TYR A 31 2.80 3.51 -11.30
N GLU A 32 2.24 2.38 -11.73
CA GLU A 32 2.92 1.10 -11.74
C GLU A 32 2.76 0.46 -13.12
N SER A 33 3.87 -0.02 -13.68
CA SER A 33 3.91 -0.78 -14.94
C SER A 33 3.56 -2.26 -14.78
N SER A 34 3.06 -2.64 -13.61
CA SER A 34 2.19 -3.79 -13.33
C SER A 34 1.58 -3.62 -11.94
N TYR A 35 0.34 -4.05 -11.75
CA TYR A 35 -0.27 -4.12 -10.43
C TYR A 35 -0.22 -5.56 -9.95
N VAL A 36 0.51 -5.82 -8.87
CA VAL A 36 0.66 -7.15 -8.27
C VAL A 36 0.12 -7.10 -6.84
N PHE A 37 -0.82 -7.98 -6.52
CA PHE A 37 -1.39 -8.13 -5.18
C PHE A 37 -1.12 -9.55 -4.68
N ARG A 38 -0.37 -9.67 -3.56
CA ARG A 38 -0.01 -10.95 -2.94
C ARG A 38 0.49 -12.00 -3.93
N GLY A 39 1.41 -11.60 -4.81
CA GLY A 39 1.99 -12.47 -5.83
C GLY A 39 1.22 -12.52 -7.16
N PHE A 40 -0.07 -12.16 -7.20
CA PHE A 40 -0.85 -12.21 -8.43
C PHE A 40 -0.81 -10.88 -9.18
N LYS A 41 -0.44 -10.94 -10.46
CA LYS A 41 -0.57 -9.80 -11.35
C LYS A 41 -2.04 -9.57 -11.71
N LEU A 42 -2.57 -8.45 -11.23
CA LEU A 42 -3.96 -8.02 -11.46
C LEU A 42 -4.08 -7.00 -12.60
N ALA A 43 -3.00 -6.30 -12.98
CA ALA A 43 -3.00 -5.44 -14.18
C ALA A 43 -1.60 -5.24 -14.82
N ASP A 44 -1.57 -4.90 -16.12
CA ASP A 44 -0.34 -4.53 -16.85
C ASP A 44 0.08 -3.08 -16.56
N GLU A 45 -0.83 -2.10 -16.53
CA GLU A 45 -0.46 -0.73 -16.14
C GLU A 45 -1.57 -0.16 -15.29
N SER A 46 -1.21 0.54 -14.22
CA SER A 46 -2.16 1.08 -13.26
C SER A 46 -1.78 2.46 -12.77
N MET A 47 -2.79 3.30 -12.53
CA MET A 47 -2.66 4.48 -11.68
C MET A 47 -3.17 4.12 -10.28
N THR A 48 -2.45 4.57 -9.26
CA THR A 48 -2.90 4.47 -7.87
C THR A 48 -3.11 5.86 -7.28
N ALA A 49 -4.01 5.94 -6.31
CA ALA A 49 -4.19 7.15 -5.51
C ALA A 49 -4.55 6.76 -4.07
N SER A 50 -4.10 7.55 -3.10
CA SER A 50 -4.55 7.41 -1.72
C SER A 50 -4.79 8.76 -1.06
N VAL A 51 -5.67 8.72 -0.07
CA VAL A 51 -5.85 9.78 0.93
C VAL A 51 -6.00 9.12 2.30
N GLU A 52 -5.30 9.66 3.30
CA GLU A 52 -5.39 9.21 4.68
C GLU A 52 -5.53 10.41 5.60
N ALA A 53 -6.25 10.21 6.71
CA ALA A 53 -6.31 11.13 7.82
C ALA A 53 -5.96 10.38 9.12
N ALA A 54 -4.97 10.89 9.85
CA ALA A 54 -4.54 10.37 11.15
C ALA A 54 -4.97 11.32 12.28
N PHE A 55 -5.41 10.74 13.39
CA PHE A 55 -6.00 11.40 14.55
C PHE A 55 -5.37 10.80 15.82
N GLY A 56 -4.14 11.22 16.13
CA GLY A 56 -3.33 10.55 17.14
C GLY A 56 -3.05 9.09 16.73
N ASP A 57 -3.38 8.14 17.59
CA ASP A 57 -3.14 6.71 17.35
C ASP A 57 -4.08 6.11 16.29
N ALA A 58 -5.19 6.77 15.93
CA ALA A 58 -6.18 6.25 15.00
C ALA A 58 -6.01 6.84 13.59
N TYR A 59 -6.37 6.08 12.56
CA TYR A 59 -6.34 6.55 11.18
C TYR A 59 -7.46 5.96 10.34
N LEU A 60 -7.80 6.68 9.27
CA LEU A 60 -8.74 6.23 8.25
C LEU A 60 -8.28 6.71 6.88
N GLY A 61 -8.47 5.89 5.86
CA GLY A 61 -8.02 6.21 4.53
C GLY A 61 -8.79 5.49 3.44
N MET A 62 -8.49 5.93 2.22
CA MET A 62 -8.96 5.30 1.00
C MET A 62 -7.77 5.18 0.06
N TRP A 63 -7.57 3.99 -0.50
CA TRP A 63 -6.65 3.77 -1.61
C TRP A 63 -7.45 3.29 -2.82
N THR A 64 -6.92 3.51 -4.01
CA THR A 64 -7.51 2.97 -5.23
C THR A 64 -6.44 2.58 -6.23
N ASN A 65 -6.71 1.48 -6.93
CA ASN A 65 -6.00 1.08 -8.13
C ASN A 65 -6.93 1.13 -9.34
N GLN A 66 -6.44 1.79 -10.40
CA GLN A 66 -7.17 2.06 -11.62
C GLN A 66 -6.39 1.50 -12.80
N PRO A 67 -6.69 0.28 -13.26
CA PRO A 67 -6.06 -0.29 -14.43
C PRO A 67 -6.23 0.61 -15.66
N ILE A 68 -5.12 0.86 -16.34
CA ILE A 68 -5.01 1.63 -17.59
C ILE A 68 -4.91 0.66 -18.78
N VAL A 69 -4.12 -0.39 -18.62
CA VAL A 69 -3.87 -1.44 -19.62
C VAL A 69 -4.10 -2.79 -18.97
N LYS A 70 -4.86 -3.66 -19.65
CA LYS A 70 -5.22 -5.04 -19.27
C LYS A 70 -5.18 -5.28 -17.76
N GLY A 71 -6.32 -5.15 -17.09
CA GLY A 71 -6.41 -5.47 -15.68
C GLY A 71 -7.72 -6.16 -15.33
N PHE A 72 -7.84 -6.45 -14.05
CA PHE A 72 -9.06 -6.90 -13.39
C PHE A 72 -10.11 -5.79 -13.43
N ASP A 73 -10.58 -5.32 -12.28
CA ASP A 73 -11.52 -4.21 -12.17
C ASP A 73 -10.88 -3.03 -11.45
N ASN A 74 -11.57 -1.88 -11.44
CA ASN A 74 -11.12 -0.79 -10.60
C ASN A 74 -11.33 -1.21 -9.14
N GLU A 75 -10.43 -0.81 -8.28
CA GLU A 75 -10.42 -1.23 -6.88
C GLU A 75 -10.42 0.02 -5.99
N PHE A 76 -11.25 0.01 -4.96
CA PHE A 76 -11.26 1.01 -3.91
C PHE A 76 -11.18 0.32 -2.56
N ASP A 77 -10.16 0.67 -1.79
CA ASP A 77 -9.90 0.08 -0.50
C ASP A 77 -10.19 1.14 0.55
N PHE A 78 -11.19 0.89 1.38
CA PHE A 78 -11.50 1.75 2.52
C PHE A 78 -10.95 1.10 3.77
N TYR A 79 -9.98 1.74 4.39
CA TYR A 79 -9.28 1.17 5.54
C TYR A 79 -9.27 2.12 6.73
N GLY A 80 -9.05 1.53 7.89
CA GLY A 80 -8.82 2.28 9.12
C GLY A 80 -8.32 1.37 10.23
N GLY A 81 -7.68 1.98 11.21
CA GLY A 81 -7.04 1.24 12.28
C GLY A 81 -6.55 2.12 13.42
N MET A 82 -5.83 1.47 14.32
CA MET A 82 -5.10 2.12 15.41
C MET A 82 -3.68 1.56 15.48
N ALA A 83 -2.69 2.44 15.68
CA ALA A 83 -1.28 2.12 15.84
C ALA A 83 -0.80 2.53 17.23
N PHE A 84 -0.03 1.67 17.89
CA PHE A 84 0.44 1.88 19.26
C PHE A 84 1.89 1.42 19.44
N ASP A 85 2.63 2.11 20.29
CA ASP A 85 3.89 1.62 20.84
C ASP A 85 3.59 0.63 21.98
N LEU A 86 3.88 -0.66 21.76
CA LEU A 86 3.69 -1.70 22.78
C LEU A 86 4.82 -1.71 23.80
N ALA A 87 6.04 -1.42 23.35
CA ALA A 87 7.25 -1.32 24.16
C ALA A 87 8.31 -0.50 23.41
N GLU A 88 9.43 -0.20 24.08
CA GLU A 88 10.58 0.41 23.41
C GLU A 88 11.05 -0.48 22.24
N GLY A 89 10.99 0.08 21.04
CA GLY A 89 11.36 -0.60 19.79
C GLY A 89 10.39 -1.65 19.28
N LEU A 90 9.15 -1.70 19.79
CA LEU A 90 8.08 -2.56 19.29
C LEU A 90 6.77 -1.78 19.18
N SER A 91 6.26 -1.65 17.96
CA SER A 91 4.94 -1.10 17.68
C SER A 91 3.99 -2.18 17.15
N ALA A 92 2.70 -1.91 17.25
CA ALA A 92 1.67 -2.73 16.64
C ALA A 92 0.54 -1.88 16.06
N ALA A 93 -0.04 -2.35 14.97
CA ALA A 93 -1.23 -1.76 14.36
C ALA A 93 -2.33 -2.79 14.19
N PHE A 94 -3.58 -2.36 14.38
CA PHE A 94 -4.77 -3.21 14.21
C PHE A 94 -5.82 -2.44 13.43
N GLY A 95 -6.53 -3.12 12.54
CA GLY A 95 -7.57 -2.47 11.77
C GLY A 95 -8.24 -3.41 10.78
N GLY A 96 -8.80 -2.81 9.74
CA GLY A 96 -9.34 -3.57 8.63
C GLY A 96 -9.53 -2.74 7.36
N THR A 97 -9.77 -3.45 6.27
CA THR A 97 -9.90 -2.93 4.92
C THR A 97 -11.14 -3.54 4.28
N LEU A 98 -12.00 -2.69 3.72
CA LEU A 98 -13.05 -3.09 2.80
C LEU A 98 -12.53 -2.91 1.37
N TYR A 99 -12.33 -4.03 0.67
CA TYR A 99 -12.04 -4.06 -0.76
C TYR A 99 -13.33 -3.95 -1.55
N TYR A 100 -13.47 -2.88 -2.33
CA TYR A 100 -14.67 -2.59 -3.12
C TYR A 100 -14.35 -2.57 -4.61
N TYR A 101 -15.05 -3.42 -5.37
CA TYR A 101 -14.85 -3.60 -6.80
C TYR A 101 -16.11 -3.19 -7.59
N PRO A 102 -16.26 -1.89 -7.96
CA PRO A 102 -17.50 -1.36 -8.52
C PRO A 102 -17.97 -2.03 -9.82
N GLU A 103 -17.06 -2.67 -10.57
CA GLU A 103 -17.40 -3.37 -11.81
C GLU A 103 -17.65 -4.89 -11.65
N SER A 104 -17.23 -5.51 -10.56
CA SER A 104 -17.24 -6.97 -10.38
C SER A 104 -18.61 -7.58 -10.03
N GLY A 105 -19.64 -6.76 -9.85
CA GLY A 105 -21.01 -7.19 -9.53
C GLY A 105 -21.29 -7.23 -8.03
N SER A 106 -22.43 -7.81 -7.62
CA SER A 106 -22.77 -7.90 -6.19
C SER A 106 -22.10 -9.10 -5.53
N GLY A 107 -21.42 -8.89 -4.40
CA GLY A 107 -20.78 -9.95 -3.61
C GLY A 107 -19.31 -10.22 -3.93
N SER A 108 -18.68 -9.34 -4.72
CA SER A 108 -17.23 -9.32 -4.98
C SER A 108 -16.43 -8.53 -3.95
N ASP A 109 -17.12 -7.69 -3.18
CA ASP A 109 -16.50 -6.91 -2.12
C ASP A 109 -16.16 -7.82 -0.94
N THR A 110 -15.03 -7.57 -0.29
CA THR A 110 -14.57 -8.37 0.84
C THR A 110 -14.01 -7.50 1.96
N PHE A 111 -14.18 -7.93 3.20
CA PHE A 111 -13.64 -7.26 4.39
C PHE A 111 -12.55 -8.07 5.06
N GLU A 112 -11.36 -7.47 5.19
CA GLU A 112 -10.18 -8.07 5.79
C GLU A 112 -9.80 -7.35 7.08
N LEU A 113 -9.56 -8.11 8.14
CA LEU A 113 -8.97 -7.61 9.38
C LEU A 113 -7.46 -7.79 9.34
N PHE A 114 -6.71 -6.89 9.95
CA PHE A 114 -5.27 -7.06 10.08
C PHE A 114 -4.74 -6.78 11.51
N ALA A 115 -3.59 -7.39 11.79
CA ALA A 115 -2.73 -7.09 12.92
C ALA A 115 -1.28 -7.08 12.44
N ASP A 116 -0.57 -5.99 12.66
CA ASP A 116 0.83 -5.80 12.29
C ASP A 116 1.70 -5.56 13.52
N PHE A 117 2.92 -6.08 13.50
CA PHE A 117 3.92 -5.89 14.54
C PHE A 117 5.26 -5.55 13.89
N ALA A 118 5.83 -4.40 14.27
CA ALA A 118 7.08 -3.90 13.69
C ALA A 118 8.13 -3.64 14.78
N PHE A 119 9.37 -3.98 14.48
CA PHE A 119 10.51 -3.76 15.38
C PHE A 119 11.38 -2.60 14.86
N ASP A 120 11.62 -1.62 15.72
CA ASP A 120 12.53 -0.51 15.42
C ASP A 120 13.99 -0.97 15.57
N THR A 121 14.54 -1.47 14.46
CA THR A 121 15.93 -1.88 14.33
C THR A 121 16.44 -1.45 12.95
N GLU A 122 17.73 -1.62 12.68
CA GLU A 122 18.31 -1.20 11.40
C GLU A 122 17.54 -1.72 10.17
N LEU A 123 17.04 -2.96 10.17
CA LEU A 123 16.30 -3.52 9.04
C LEU A 123 14.77 -3.47 9.19
N SER A 124 14.27 -2.76 10.21
CA SER A 124 12.85 -2.61 10.52
C SER A 124 12.00 -3.87 10.25
N PRO A 125 12.36 -5.04 10.80
CA PRO A 125 11.64 -6.27 10.51
C PRO A 125 10.24 -6.21 11.12
N GLY A 126 9.28 -6.84 10.47
CA GLY A 126 7.93 -6.94 10.97
C GLY A 126 7.19 -8.16 10.47
N VAL A 127 6.01 -8.36 11.05
CA VAL A 127 5.08 -9.43 10.66
C VAL A 127 3.66 -8.92 10.73
N ALA A 128 2.93 -9.12 9.64
CA ALA A 128 1.53 -8.80 9.51
C ALA A 128 0.69 -10.07 9.34
N PHE A 129 -0.47 -10.06 9.98
CA PHE A 129 -1.50 -11.09 9.89
C PHE A 129 -2.74 -10.44 9.30
N TYR A 130 -3.33 -11.09 8.31
CA TYR A 130 -4.57 -10.65 7.69
C TYR A 130 -5.56 -11.79 7.67
N TYR A 131 -6.81 -11.51 8.01
CA TYR A 131 -7.88 -12.50 7.91
C TYR A 131 -9.06 -11.90 7.17
N ASP A 132 -9.30 -12.42 5.98
CA ASP A 132 -10.40 -12.05 5.13
C ASP A 132 -11.67 -12.80 5.56
N LEU A 133 -12.72 -12.05 5.91
CA LEU A 133 -13.96 -12.61 6.47
C LEU A 133 -14.87 -13.24 5.42
N ASP A 134 -14.82 -12.77 4.17
CA ASP A 134 -15.72 -13.22 3.12
C ASP A 134 -15.07 -14.34 2.28
N LEU A 135 -13.76 -14.29 2.08
CA LEU A 135 -12.94 -15.33 1.46
C LEU A 135 -12.53 -16.44 2.45
N GLU A 136 -12.73 -16.22 3.76
CA GLU A 136 -12.32 -17.12 4.84
C GLU A 136 -10.83 -17.52 4.71
N ALA A 137 -9.98 -16.53 4.45
CA ALA A 137 -8.57 -16.72 4.13
C ALA A 137 -7.64 -16.01 5.12
N LEU A 138 -6.64 -16.73 5.63
CA LEU A 138 -5.56 -16.20 6.45
C LEU A 138 -4.34 -15.90 5.58
N THR A 139 -3.80 -14.69 5.70
CA THR A 139 -2.47 -14.33 5.18
C THR A 139 -1.53 -14.00 6.34
N ILE A 140 -0.31 -14.53 6.30
CA ILE A 140 0.78 -14.16 7.19
C ILE A 140 1.94 -13.66 6.33
N GLU A 141 2.38 -12.42 6.56
CA GLU A 141 3.47 -11.80 5.80
C GLU A 141 4.56 -11.30 6.75
N GLY A 142 5.79 -11.75 6.52
CA GLY A 142 6.98 -11.20 7.15
C GLY A 142 7.69 -10.25 6.19
N TYR A 143 8.19 -9.13 6.70
CA TYR A 143 8.88 -8.13 5.89
C TYR A 143 10.10 -7.55 6.61
N ILE A 144 10.99 -6.98 5.81
CA ILE A 144 12.15 -6.19 6.24
C ILE A 144 12.29 -4.98 5.31
N GLY A 145 12.85 -3.89 5.81
CA GLY A 145 13.09 -2.69 5.04
C GLY A 145 14.21 -1.83 5.59
N HIS A 146 14.89 -1.10 4.71
CA HIS A 146 15.89 -0.12 5.13
C HIS A 146 15.92 1.06 4.16
N SER A 147 16.14 2.26 4.72
CA SER A 147 16.33 3.50 3.95
C SER A 147 17.78 3.96 4.11
N PHE A 148 18.55 3.89 3.03
CA PHE A 148 19.91 4.40 3.00
C PHE A 148 19.90 5.87 2.63
N GLU A 149 20.28 6.75 3.55
CA GLU A 149 20.50 8.17 3.25
C GLU A 149 21.59 8.31 2.18
N MET A 150 21.25 8.93 1.04
CA MET A 150 22.21 9.24 -0.02
C MET A 150 22.75 10.65 0.14
N ASP A 151 21.85 11.60 0.41
CA ASP A 151 22.12 13.01 0.70
C ASP A 151 20.97 13.65 1.50
N GLU A 152 21.02 14.96 1.73
CA GLU A 152 20.03 15.71 2.52
C GLU A 152 18.59 15.66 1.96
N LYS A 153 18.41 15.27 0.69
CA LYS A 153 17.10 15.24 0.02
C LYS A 153 16.74 13.88 -0.53
N SER A 154 17.64 12.92 -0.50
CA SER A 154 17.48 11.68 -1.25
C SER A 154 17.82 10.47 -0.40
N SER A 155 16.99 9.44 -0.48
CA SER A 155 17.24 8.13 0.10
C SER A 155 17.11 7.03 -0.95
N PHE A 156 17.81 5.93 -0.70
CA PHE A 156 17.64 4.68 -1.42
C PHE A 156 16.98 3.67 -0.50
N ASP A 157 15.72 3.37 -0.78
CA ASP A 157 14.87 2.54 0.05
C ASP A 157 14.80 1.14 -0.54
N VAL A 158 15.05 0.13 0.29
CA VAL A 158 14.95 -1.28 -0.11
C VAL A 158 14.03 -2.01 0.85
N ALA A 159 13.22 -2.92 0.31
CA ALA A 159 12.37 -3.79 1.11
C ALA A 159 12.31 -5.19 0.52
N ALA A 160 12.02 -6.17 1.36
CA ALA A 160 11.74 -7.54 0.95
C ALA A 160 10.67 -8.15 1.86
N PHE A 161 9.88 -9.06 1.31
CA PHE A 161 8.79 -9.71 2.03
C PHE A 161 8.60 -11.16 1.60
N TYR A 162 7.99 -11.94 2.47
CA TYR A 162 7.50 -13.28 2.21
C TYR A 162 6.13 -13.43 2.86
N GLY A 163 5.14 -13.83 2.07
CA GLY A 163 3.77 -14.08 2.49
C GLY A 163 3.37 -15.53 2.27
N TRP A 164 2.51 -16.04 3.15
CA TRP A 164 1.81 -17.31 3.00
C TRP A 164 0.32 -17.09 3.20
N VAL A 165 -0.48 -17.69 2.31
CA VAL A 165 -1.94 -17.57 2.27
C VAL A 165 -2.56 -18.96 2.36
N ASP A 166 -3.60 -19.09 3.17
CA ASP A 166 -4.38 -20.31 3.38
C ASP A 166 -5.87 -19.95 3.45
N GLY A 167 -6.66 -20.54 2.57
CA GLY A 167 -8.10 -20.35 2.51
C GLY A 167 -8.83 -21.63 2.12
N ASP A 168 -10.15 -21.56 1.89
CA ASP A 168 -10.94 -22.76 1.61
C ASP A 168 -10.54 -23.44 0.29
N GLY A 169 -9.75 -24.51 0.40
CA GLY A 169 -9.32 -25.33 -0.72
C GLY A 169 -8.15 -24.78 -1.53
N PHE A 170 -7.46 -23.74 -1.03
CA PHE A 170 -6.24 -23.22 -1.65
C PHE A 170 -5.23 -22.78 -0.59
N ASP A 171 -3.95 -22.97 -0.92
CA ASP A 171 -2.84 -22.37 -0.19
C ASP A 171 -1.76 -21.97 -1.21
N TYR A 172 -1.01 -20.92 -0.89
CA TYR A 172 0.15 -20.53 -1.68
C TYR A 172 1.10 -19.65 -0.87
N SER A 173 2.31 -19.47 -1.38
CA SER A 173 3.29 -18.53 -0.86
C SER A 173 3.71 -17.57 -1.95
N TYR A 174 4.12 -16.37 -1.54
CA TYR A 174 4.66 -15.37 -2.44
C TYR A 174 5.77 -14.61 -1.74
N TYR A 175 6.68 -14.03 -2.51
CA TYR A 175 7.77 -13.22 -2.00
C TYR A 175 8.15 -12.16 -3.01
N GLY A 176 8.75 -11.10 -2.53
CA GLY A 176 9.14 -10.00 -3.40
C GLY A 176 10.16 -9.09 -2.75
N ALA A 177 10.62 -8.14 -3.56
CA ALA A 177 11.52 -7.09 -3.13
C ALA A 177 11.28 -5.82 -3.94
N SER A 178 11.59 -4.68 -3.33
CA SER A 178 11.57 -3.37 -3.99
C SER A 178 12.87 -2.61 -3.74
N ALA A 179 13.16 -1.71 -4.66
CA ALA A 179 14.25 -0.76 -4.57
C ALA A 179 13.79 0.57 -5.19
N ASP A 180 13.77 1.62 -4.39
CA ASP A 180 13.22 2.93 -4.73
C ASP A 180 14.24 4.03 -4.42
N ILE A 181 14.35 5.01 -5.31
CA ILE A 181 14.99 6.29 -5.01
C ILE A 181 13.88 7.25 -4.62
N VAL A 182 13.96 7.80 -3.41
CA VAL A 182 13.01 8.80 -2.90
C VAL A 182 13.70 10.14 -2.85
N TYR A 183 13.03 11.19 -3.33
CA TYR A 183 13.52 12.56 -3.38
C TYR A 183 12.53 13.52 -2.74
N SER A 184 12.99 14.29 -1.75
CA SER A 184 12.23 15.36 -1.11
C SER A 184 12.05 16.56 -2.05
N LEU A 185 10.80 16.92 -2.31
CA LEU A 185 10.39 18.08 -3.09
C LEU A 185 10.21 19.34 -2.21
N GLY A 186 10.41 19.21 -0.90
CA GLY A 186 10.21 20.22 0.13
C GLY A 186 9.93 19.57 1.47
N ASP A 187 9.46 20.35 2.44
CA ASP A 187 9.24 19.88 3.81
C ASP A 187 8.07 18.88 3.92
N THR A 188 7.13 18.92 2.98
CA THR A 188 5.85 18.20 3.06
C THR A 188 5.58 17.29 1.87
N ALA A 189 6.51 17.16 0.92
CA ALA A 189 6.28 16.40 -0.30
C ALA A 189 7.53 15.65 -0.76
N SER A 190 7.32 14.47 -1.33
CA SER A 190 8.35 13.61 -1.90
C SER A 190 7.90 12.98 -3.20
N ALA A 191 8.86 12.56 -4.02
CA ALA A 191 8.64 11.75 -5.20
C ALA A 191 9.53 10.51 -5.14
N SER A 192 9.04 9.38 -5.67
CA SER A 192 9.77 8.13 -5.73
C SER A 192 9.79 7.58 -7.16
N ILE A 193 10.84 6.83 -7.48
CA ILE A 193 10.89 5.94 -8.64
C ILE A 193 11.66 4.69 -8.26
N GLY A 194 11.19 3.54 -8.70
CA GLY A 194 11.83 2.29 -8.35
C GLY A 194 11.45 1.11 -9.21
N VAL A 195 11.99 -0.03 -8.81
CA VAL A 195 11.74 -1.34 -9.38
C VAL A 195 11.21 -2.26 -8.30
N ARG A 196 10.38 -3.22 -8.70
CA ARG A 196 9.82 -4.24 -7.82
C ARG A 196 9.91 -5.58 -8.51
N TYR A 197 9.95 -6.62 -7.69
CA TYR A 197 9.94 -8.00 -8.11
C TYR A 197 8.99 -8.78 -7.20
N SER A 198 8.24 -9.72 -7.80
CA SER A 198 7.37 -10.64 -7.08
C SER A 198 7.41 -12.01 -7.74
N ASN A 199 7.31 -13.07 -6.94
CA ASN A 199 7.14 -14.44 -7.39
C ASN A 199 6.41 -15.24 -6.32
N GLY A 200 5.88 -16.42 -6.66
CA GLY A 200 5.32 -17.31 -5.67
C GLY A 200 5.16 -18.75 -6.17
N SER A 201 4.55 -19.56 -5.32
CA SER A 201 4.24 -20.96 -5.59
C SER A 201 2.80 -21.11 -6.05
N ASP A 202 2.55 -21.99 -7.02
CA ASP A 202 1.20 -22.49 -7.36
C ASP A 202 0.15 -21.39 -7.60
N GLY A 203 0.41 -20.52 -8.58
CA GLY A 203 -0.55 -19.50 -9.03
C GLY A 203 0.11 -18.15 -9.34
N PRO A 204 0.79 -17.52 -8.38
CA PRO A 204 1.61 -16.33 -8.60
C PRO A 204 2.68 -16.57 -9.67
N ASP A 205 2.77 -15.65 -10.63
CA ASP A 205 3.81 -15.65 -11.67
C ASP A 205 5.02 -14.80 -11.24
N ASP A 206 6.18 -15.01 -11.86
CA ASP A 206 7.28 -14.06 -11.74
C ASP A 206 6.92 -12.75 -12.47
N GLU A 207 7.01 -11.64 -11.75
CA GLU A 207 6.80 -10.32 -12.33
C GLU A 207 7.91 -9.37 -11.87
N THR A 208 8.47 -8.62 -12.81
CA THR A 208 9.37 -7.50 -12.54
C THR A 208 8.79 -6.26 -13.19
N TRP A 209 8.58 -5.21 -12.41
CA TRP A 209 7.98 -3.99 -12.91
C TRP A 209 8.62 -2.77 -12.27
N PHE A 210 8.38 -1.61 -12.88
CA PHE A 210 8.81 -0.32 -12.37
C PHE A 210 7.60 0.57 -12.07
N GLY A 211 7.81 1.50 -11.16
CA GLY A 211 6.79 2.45 -10.76
C GLY A 211 7.37 3.68 -10.10
N GLY A 212 6.49 4.56 -9.70
CA GLY A 212 6.86 5.76 -8.97
C GLY A 212 5.63 6.46 -8.42
N SER A 213 5.83 7.26 -7.38
CA SER A 213 4.78 8.01 -6.72
C SER A 213 5.18 9.45 -6.44
N ILE A 214 4.18 10.29 -6.20
CA ILE A 214 4.34 11.58 -5.55
C ILE A 214 3.41 11.58 -4.36
N SER A 215 3.95 11.94 -3.20
CA SER A 215 3.23 11.98 -1.93
C SER A 215 3.40 13.33 -1.27
N THR A 216 2.39 13.74 -0.53
CA THR A 216 2.44 14.93 0.32
C THR A 216 1.61 14.74 1.58
N GLY A 217 2.00 15.37 2.69
CA GLY A 217 1.19 15.42 3.90
C GLY A 217 1.29 16.74 4.64
N TRP A 218 0.27 17.09 5.43
CA TRP A 218 0.14 18.35 6.17
C TRP A 218 -0.87 18.28 7.30
#